data_AF-A0AAV1BYA2-F1
#
_entry.id   AF-A0AAV1BYA2-F1
#
_cell.length_a   1.000
_cell.length_b   1.000
_cell.length_c   1.000
_cell.angle_alpha   90.00
_cell.angle_beta   90.00
_cell.angle_gamma   90.00
#
_symmetry.space_group_name_H-M   'P 1'
#
loop_
_entity.id
_entity.type
_entity.pdbx_description
1 polymer ?
#
loop_
_entity_poly.entity_id
_entity_poly.type
_entity_poly.pdbx_seq_one_letter_code
_entity_poly.pdbx_strand_id
1 'polypeptide(L)'
;MKKHACVLISLFCLICSAGCPISFEFQNYTIITSKCKGPQYPPDLCCQAFKDFACPFADQINDLSNDCATTMFSYINLYGKYPPGLFASECREGKNGLECPALPPESANDSGSLLTRNPSTPLMLATSFVVLLLTRLI
;
A
#
# COMPACT_ATOMS: atom_id res chain seq x y z
N MET A 1 0.29 12.97 -11.20
CA MET A 1 0.83 13.21 -9.84
C MET A 1 1.89 12.15 -9.59
N LYS A 2 3.08 12.50 -9.10
CA LYS A 2 4.13 11.51 -8.78
C LYS A 2 3.74 10.79 -7.48
N LYS A 3 3.84 9.47 -7.47
CA LYS A 3 3.68 8.63 -6.26
C LYS A 3 5.06 8.25 -5.73
N HIS A 4 5.14 7.84 -4.48
CA HIS A 4 6.36 7.28 -3.92
C HIS A 4 6.12 5.83 -3.51
N ALA A 5 7.08 4.92 -3.69
CA ALA A 5 7.04 3.59 -3.11
C ALA A 5 7.69 3.61 -1.73
N CYS A 6 7.04 2.98 -0.75
CA CYS A 6 7.63 2.89 0.58
C CYS A 6 8.79 1.90 0.60
N VAL A 7 9.93 2.38 1.10
CA VAL A 7 11.15 1.60 1.29
C VAL A 7 11.53 1.52 2.78
N LEU A 8 10.84 2.29 3.63
CA LEU A 8 11.23 2.55 5.02
C LEU A 8 10.27 1.99 6.08
N ILE A 9 9.17 1.33 5.70
CA ILE A 9 8.34 0.62 6.68
C ILE A 9 9.02 -0.73 7.00
N SER A 10 10.10 -0.67 7.77
CA SER A 10 10.61 -1.81 8.54
C SER A 10 9.96 -1.89 9.93
N LEU A 11 8.94 -1.07 10.18
CA LEU A 11 8.09 -1.23 11.35
C LEU A 11 7.12 -2.37 11.05
N PHE A 12 7.43 -3.56 11.59
CA PHE A 12 6.46 -4.64 11.78
C PHE A 12 5.13 -3.97 12.19
N CYS A 13 4.09 -4.04 11.36
CA CYS A 13 2.88 -3.29 11.65
C CYS A 13 2.12 -3.95 12.82
N LEU A 14 2.46 -3.55 14.04
CA LEU A 14 1.90 -4.11 15.27
C LEU A 14 0.45 -3.68 15.53
N ILE A 15 -0.03 -2.68 14.77
CA ILE A 15 -1.37 -2.10 14.90
C ILE A 15 -2.23 -2.25 13.65
N CYS A 16 -1.75 -2.94 12.60
CA CYS A 16 -2.53 -3.17 11.40
C CYS A 16 -3.68 -4.11 11.74
N SER A 17 -4.91 -3.60 11.66
CA SER A 17 -6.12 -4.38 11.90
C SER A 17 -6.64 -5.06 10.63
N ALA A 18 -6.16 -4.63 9.45
CA ALA A 18 -6.57 -5.14 8.16
C ALA A 18 -5.42 -5.88 7.48
N GLY A 19 -5.70 -7.10 7.00
CA GLY A 19 -4.77 -7.82 6.12
C GLY A 19 -4.69 -7.15 4.75
N CYS A 20 -3.56 -7.34 4.06
CA CYS A 20 -3.36 -6.78 2.73
C CYS A 20 -4.39 -7.34 1.72
N PRO A 21 -5.15 -6.48 1.02
CA PRO A 21 -6.08 -6.92 -0.01
C PRO A 21 -5.38 -7.44 -1.29
N ILE A 22 -4.07 -7.24 -1.41
CA ILE A 22 -3.27 -7.68 -2.55
C ILE A 22 -2.59 -9.01 -2.22
N SER A 23 -2.80 -10.01 -3.06
CA SER A 23 -2.14 -11.32 -2.94
C SER A 23 -0.71 -11.27 -3.47
N PHE A 24 0.22 -10.75 -2.67
CA PHE A 24 1.64 -10.68 -3.05
C PHE A 24 2.25 -12.06 -3.35
N GLU A 25 1.72 -13.15 -2.80
CA GLU A 25 2.19 -14.51 -3.08
C GLU A 25 2.27 -14.85 -4.58
N PHE A 26 1.29 -14.41 -5.37
CA PHE A 26 1.15 -14.78 -6.78
C PHE A 26 1.75 -13.76 -7.75
N GLN A 27 2.48 -12.77 -7.23
CA GLN A 27 3.08 -11.71 -8.05
C GLN A 27 4.34 -12.19 -8.78
N ASN A 28 4.66 -11.52 -9.88
CA ASN A 28 5.83 -11.87 -10.69
C ASN A 28 7.12 -11.28 -10.10
N TYR A 29 7.79 -12.07 -9.25
CA TYR A 29 9.07 -11.69 -8.64
C TYR A 29 10.26 -11.71 -9.61
N THR A 30 10.10 -12.26 -10.81
CA THR A 30 11.16 -12.28 -11.84
C THR A 30 11.58 -10.86 -12.24
N ILE A 31 10.67 -9.88 -12.14
CA ILE A 31 10.98 -8.46 -12.40
C ILE A 31 12.16 -7.98 -11.52
N ILE A 32 12.21 -8.43 -10.26
CA ILE A 32 13.27 -8.10 -9.31
C ILE A 32 14.44 -9.08 -9.46
N THR A 33 14.17 -10.39 -9.40
CA THR A 33 15.23 -11.41 -9.31
C THR A 33 16.06 -11.59 -10.58
N SER A 34 15.53 -11.19 -11.75
CA SER A 34 16.29 -11.20 -13.00
C SER A 34 17.33 -10.07 -13.09
N LYS A 35 17.06 -8.92 -12.46
CA LYS A 35 17.89 -7.70 -12.55
C LYS A 35 18.76 -7.50 -11.31
N CYS A 36 18.20 -7.69 -10.12
CA CYS A 36 18.88 -7.50 -8.84
C CYS A 36 19.54 -8.81 -8.38
N LYS A 37 20.82 -8.99 -8.70
CA LYS A 37 21.55 -10.23 -8.38
C LYS A 37 22.71 -9.97 -7.42
N GLY A 38 22.88 -10.90 -6.48
CA GLY A 38 24.04 -10.93 -5.59
C GLY A 38 25.31 -11.39 -6.32
N PRO A 39 26.48 -11.23 -5.68
CA PRO A 39 26.67 -10.79 -4.29
C PRO A 39 26.72 -9.27 -4.09
N GLN A 40 26.95 -8.50 -5.15
CA GLN A 40 27.20 -7.06 -5.03
C GLN A 40 25.91 -6.21 -4.96
N TYR A 41 24.76 -6.75 -5.40
CA TYR A 41 23.46 -6.08 -5.43
C TYR A 41 23.53 -4.62 -5.92
N PRO A 42 23.82 -4.39 -7.22
CA PRO A 42 24.01 -3.06 -7.75
C PRO A 42 22.77 -2.17 -7.50
N PRO A 43 22.90 -1.04 -6.75
CA PRO A 43 21.77 -0.21 -6.33
C PRO A 43 20.91 0.26 -7.50
N ASP A 44 21.53 0.78 -8.56
CA ASP A 44 20.80 1.32 -9.71
C ASP A 44 19.85 0.29 -10.33
N LEU A 45 20.31 -0.95 -10.50
CA LEU A 45 19.51 -2.03 -11.08
C LEU A 45 18.47 -2.55 -10.09
N CYS A 46 18.87 -2.71 -8.81
CA CYS A 46 17.99 -3.22 -7.77
C CYS A 46 16.84 -2.27 -7.47
N CYS A 47 17.14 -0.97 -7.36
CA CYS A 47 16.14 0.06 -7.08
C CYS A 47 15.23 0.29 -8.27
N GLN A 48 15.76 0.28 -9.50
CA GLN A 48 14.90 0.37 -10.69
C GLN A 48 13.97 -0.85 -10.80
N ALA A 49 14.48 -2.05 -10.58
CA ALA A 49 13.66 -3.27 -10.61
C ALA A 49 12.59 -3.28 -9.51
N PHE A 50 12.95 -2.80 -8.31
CA PHE A 50 12.01 -2.63 -7.22
C PHE A 50 10.94 -1.59 -7.54
N LYS A 51 11.28 -0.45 -8.17
CA LYS A 51 10.29 0.52 -8.67
C LYS A 51 9.30 -0.13 -9.63
N ASP A 52 9.81 -0.84 -10.63
CA ASP A 52 8.97 -1.50 -11.64
C ASP A 52 7.94 -2.45 -11.00
N PHE A 53 8.32 -3.11 -9.89
CA PHE A 53 7.45 -4.02 -9.14
C PHE A 53 6.51 -3.32 -8.14
N ALA A 54 7.01 -2.36 -7.36
CA ALA A 54 6.29 -1.78 -6.22
C ALA A 54 5.37 -0.61 -6.60
N CYS A 55 5.71 0.14 -7.64
CA CYS A 55 4.96 1.34 -8.02
C CYS A 55 3.49 1.11 -8.43
N PRO A 56 3.11 -0.01 -9.06
CA PRO A 56 1.71 -0.34 -9.29
C PRO A 56 0.88 -0.49 -7.99
N PHE A 57 1.54 -0.81 -6.87
CA PHE A 57 0.90 -1.05 -5.57
C PHE A 57 1.20 0.06 -4.56
N ALA A 58 1.70 1.22 -5.02
CA ALA A 58 2.18 2.31 -4.17
C ALA A 58 1.12 2.76 -3.14
N ASP A 59 -0.15 2.83 -3.52
CA ASP A 59 -1.20 3.31 -2.62
C ASP A 59 -1.43 2.33 -1.46
N GLN A 60 -1.43 1.02 -1.75
CA GLN A 60 -1.65 -0.03 -0.76
C GLN A 60 -0.45 -0.20 0.17
N ILE A 61 0.77 -0.18 -0.37
CA ILE A 61 2.00 -0.35 0.43
C ILE A 61 2.37 0.90 1.25
N ASN A 62 1.84 2.07 0.90
CA ASN A 62 2.02 3.29 1.70
C ASN A 62 0.94 3.46 2.78
N ASP A 63 -0.13 2.68 2.73
CA ASP A 63 -1.20 2.75 3.72
C ASP A 63 -0.78 2.02 5.00
N LEU A 64 -0.55 2.81 6.05
CA LEU A 64 -0.10 2.34 7.36
C LEU A 64 -1.17 1.57 8.15
N SER A 65 -2.40 1.49 7.63
CA SER A 65 -3.49 0.73 8.27
C SER A 65 -3.48 -0.76 7.93
N ASN A 66 -2.69 -1.17 6.93
CA ASN A 66 -2.60 -2.55 6.44
C ASN A 66 -1.15 -3.08 6.42
N ASP A 67 -1.00 -4.39 6.37
CA ASP A 67 0.31 -5.06 6.40
C ASP A 67 0.96 -5.27 5.02
N CYS A 68 0.45 -4.63 3.96
CA CYS A 68 0.90 -4.85 2.57
C CYS A 68 2.41 -4.65 2.39
N ALA A 69 2.99 -3.61 3.00
CA ALA A 69 4.44 -3.38 2.90
C ALA A 69 5.24 -4.54 3.49
N THR A 70 4.84 -5.01 4.69
CA THR A 70 5.52 -6.12 5.39
C THR A 70 5.40 -7.41 4.60
N THR A 71 4.19 -7.71 4.12
CA THR A 71 3.90 -8.89 3.30
C THR A 71 4.70 -8.86 1.99
N MET A 72 4.70 -7.73 1.29
CA MET A 72 5.47 -7.54 0.05
C MET A 72 6.97 -7.82 0.26
N PHE A 73 7.60 -7.17 1.26
CA PHE A 73 9.02 -7.37 1.53
C PHE A 73 9.33 -8.81 1.97
N SER A 74 8.44 -9.46 2.70
CA SER A 74 8.61 -10.86 3.10
C SER A 74 8.73 -11.79 1.89
N TYR A 75 7.82 -11.66 0.92
CA TYR A 75 7.89 -12.48 -0.29
C TYR A 75 9.05 -12.10 -1.21
N ILE A 76 9.39 -10.81 -1.34
CA ILE A 76 10.57 -10.37 -2.10
C ILE A 76 11.83 -11.04 -1.53
N ASN A 77 12.01 -11.00 -0.21
CA ASN A 77 13.17 -11.59 0.45
C ASN A 77 13.17 -13.12 0.34
N LEU A 78 12.00 -13.76 0.44
CA LEU A 78 11.86 -15.21 0.33
C LEU A 78 12.21 -15.71 -1.07
N TYR A 79 11.66 -15.12 -2.14
CA TYR A 79 11.90 -15.56 -3.51
C TYR A 79 13.26 -15.12 -4.06
N GLY A 80 13.72 -13.92 -3.70
CA GLY A 80 14.99 -13.38 -4.15
C GLY A 80 16.20 -13.76 -3.29
N LYS A 81 15.97 -14.36 -2.11
CA LYS A 81 17.01 -14.64 -1.09
C LYS A 81 17.79 -13.37 -0.71
N TYR A 82 17.10 -12.23 -0.67
CA TYR A 82 17.72 -10.95 -0.34
C TYR A 82 17.93 -10.81 1.16
N PRO A 83 19.05 -10.19 1.60
CA PRO A 83 19.25 -9.86 3.01
C PRO A 83 18.19 -8.83 3.47
N PRO A 84 17.73 -8.92 4.72
CA PRO A 84 16.75 -7.99 5.25
C PRO A 84 17.29 -6.55 5.21
N GLY A 85 16.48 -5.63 4.72
CA GLY A 85 16.84 -4.22 4.65
C GLY A 85 17.67 -3.81 3.42
N LEU A 86 17.99 -4.72 2.48
CA LEU A 86 18.75 -4.37 1.27
C LEU A 86 18.13 -3.20 0.51
N PHE A 87 16.84 -3.29 0.18
CA PHE A 87 16.16 -2.21 -0.54
C PHE A 87 16.03 -0.95 0.35
N ALA A 88 15.90 -1.11 1.67
CA ALA A 88 15.84 -0.02 2.62
C ALA A 88 17.14 0.80 2.70
N SER A 89 18.29 0.14 2.58
CA SER A 89 19.61 0.77 2.59
C SER A 89 19.99 1.36 1.23
N GLU A 90 19.76 0.60 0.16
CA GLU A 90 20.25 0.97 -1.18
C GLU A 90 19.32 1.94 -1.92
N CYS A 91 18.01 1.86 -1.69
CA CYS A 91 17.01 2.53 -2.53
C CYS A 91 16.37 3.75 -1.87
N ARG A 92 17.19 4.76 -1.57
CA ARG A 92 16.73 6.01 -0.96
C ARG A 92 17.03 7.22 -1.85
N GLU A 93 16.02 7.69 -2.58
CA GLU A 93 16.13 8.86 -3.46
C GLU A 93 15.77 10.18 -2.76
N GLY A 94 15.14 10.13 -1.58
CA GLY A 94 14.78 11.31 -0.82
C GLY A 94 14.13 11.00 0.53
N LYS A 95 13.59 12.05 1.17
CA LYS A 95 12.89 11.93 2.46
C LYS A 95 11.60 11.10 2.38
N ASN A 96 10.96 11.08 1.21
CA ASN A 96 9.67 10.44 0.97
C ASN A 96 9.80 8.98 0.45
N GLY A 97 11.01 8.42 0.44
CA GLY A 97 11.27 7.10 -0.12
C GLY A 97 11.63 7.18 -1.61
N LEU A 98 11.07 6.26 -2.40
CA LEU A 98 11.49 6.02 -3.77
C LEU A 98 10.48 6.61 -4.76
N GLU A 99 10.89 7.52 -5.66
CA GLU A 99 9.95 8.16 -6.59
C GLU A 99 9.49 7.19 -7.67
N CYS A 100 8.17 6.99 -7.76
CA CYS A 100 7.57 6.20 -8.82
C CYS A 100 7.39 7.05 -10.08
N PRO A 101 7.76 6.51 -11.26
CA PRO A 101 7.43 7.16 -12.52
C PRO A 101 5.91 7.29 -12.66
N ALA A 102 5.46 8.28 -13.43
CA ALA A 102 4.04 8.44 -13.70
C ALA A 102 3.51 7.14 -14.34
N LEU A 103 2.54 6.49 -13.68
CA LEU A 103 1.89 5.32 -14.24
C LEU A 103 1.23 5.70 -15.58
N PRO A 104 1.35 4.88 -16.63
CA PRO A 104 0.49 5.04 -17.79
C PRO A 104 -0.98 4.93 -17.35
N PRO A 105 -1.93 5.59 -18.05
CA PRO A 105 -3.33 5.52 -17.68
C PRO A 105 -3.78 4.07 -17.60
N GLU A 106 -4.35 3.70 -16.46
CA GLU A 106 -4.98 2.41 -16.25
C GLU A 106 -6.06 2.24 -17.33
N SER A 107 -5.88 1.27 -18.23
CA SER A 107 -6.95 0.85 -19.13
C SER A 107 -8.03 0.23 -18.26
N ALA A 108 -9.05 1.02 -17.94
CA ALA A 108 -10.26 0.57 -17.29
C ALA A 108 -10.88 -0.56 -18.12
N ASN A 109 -10.66 -1.81 -17.71
CA ASN A 109 -11.58 -2.87 -18.04
C ASN A 109 -12.76 -2.72 -17.08
N ASP A 110 -13.65 -1.81 -17.45
CA ASP A 110 -15.00 -1.72 -16.92
C ASP A 110 -15.75 -3.00 -17.31
N SER A 111 -15.75 -3.99 -16.43
CA SER A 111 -16.81 -4.98 -16.37
C SER A 111 -17.76 -4.57 -15.26
N GLY A 112 -18.47 -3.47 -15.53
CA GLY A 112 -19.56 -2.94 -14.72
C GLY A 112 -20.72 -3.92 -14.66
N SER A 113 -20.69 -4.80 -13.65
CA SER A 113 -21.93 -5.37 -13.12
C SER A 113 -22.65 -4.27 -12.34
N LEU A 114 -23.63 -3.67 -12.99
CA LEU A 114 -24.57 -2.71 -12.39
C LEU A 114 -25.42 -3.47 -11.37
N LEU A 115 -24.97 -3.51 -10.12
CA LEU A 115 -25.83 -3.79 -8.97
C LEU A 115 -26.12 -2.45 -8.29
N THR A 116 -27.29 -1.92 -8.62
CA THR A 116 -27.94 -0.76 -8.01
C THR A 116 -27.96 -0.92 -6.48
N ARG A 117 -27.02 -0.30 -5.77
CA ARG A 117 -27.06 -0.19 -4.32
C ARG A 117 -27.51 1.21 -3.93
N ASN A 118 -28.82 1.34 -3.77
CA ASN A 118 -29.51 2.49 -3.20
C ASN A 118 -28.93 2.83 -1.80
N PRO A 119 -28.30 4.01 -1.58
CA PRO A 119 -27.97 4.44 -0.24
C PRO A 119 -29.15 5.25 0.31
N SER A 120 -30.03 4.56 1.04
CA SER A 120 -31.00 5.21 1.92
C SER A 120 -30.25 6.05 2.94
N THR A 121 -30.44 7.37 2.87
CA THR A 121 -29.92 8.39 3.80
C THR A 121 -30.27 8.08 5.26
N PRO A 122 -29.31 8.02 6.20
CA PRO A 122 -29.64 8.14 7.62
C PRO A 122 -29.64 9.61 8.02
N LEU A 123 -30.83 10.21 8.14
CA LEU A 123 -31.04 11.46 8.85
C LEU A 123 -31.08 11.15 10.35
N MET A 124 -30.01 11.43 11.09
CA MET A 124 -29.98 11.34 12.56
C MET A 124 -29.39 12.61 13.15
N LEU A 125 -30.18 13.69 13.15
CA LEU A 125 -29.93 14.89 13.95
C LEU A 125 -31.29 15.45 14.39
N ALA A 126 -31.62 15.26 15.68
CA ALA A 126 -32.45 16.13 16.55
C ALA A 126 -33.39 15.33 17.48
N THR A 127 -32.88 14.82 18.60
CA THR A 127 -33.72 14.42 19.74
C THR A 127 -33.27 14.97 21.10
N SER A 128 -32.21 15.77 21.16
CA SER A 128 -31.66 16.27 22.44
C SER A 128 -32.45 17.45 23.07
N PHE A 129 -33.27 18.17 22.31
CA PHE A 129 -33.92 19.39 22.83
C PHE A 129 -35.22 19.16 23.64
N VAL A 130 -35.89 18.00 23.50
CA VAL A 130 -37.20 17.77 24.14
C VAL A 130 -37.08 17.35 25.61
N VAL A 131 -35.97 16.71 26.00
CA VAL A 131 -35.74 16.27 27.40
C VAL A 131 -35.39 17.43 28.33
N LEU A 132 -34.80 18.51 27.80
CA LEU A 132 -34.39 19.68 28.58
C LEU A 132 -35.55 20.63 28.95
N LEU A 133 -36.65 20.60 28.20
CA LEU A 133 -37.84 21.40 28.50
C LEU A 133 -38.76 20.75 29.53
N LEU A 134 -38.80 19.41 29.60
CA LEU A 134 -39.63 18.69 30.58
C LEU A 134 -39.02 18.65 31.99
N THR A 135 -37.70 18.81 32.14
CA THR A 135 -37.01 18.85 33.44
C THR A 135 -36.99 20.23 34.10
N ARG A 136 -37.52 21.27 33.45
CA ARG A 136 -37.66 22.62 34.01
C ARG A 136 -39.11 22.98 34.40
N LEU A 137 -40.04 22.03 34.30
CA LEU A 137 -41.48 22.22 34.56
C LEU A 137 -42.08 21.16 35.49
N ILE A 138 -41.23 20.56 36.34
CA ILE A 138 -41.57 19.79 37.54
C ILE A 138 -40.80 20.42 38.70
#